data_AF-A0A392P5K0-F1
#
_entry.id   AF-A0A392P5K0-F1
#
_cell.length_a   1.000
_cell.length_b   1.000
_cell.length_c   1.000
_cell.angle_alpha   90.00
_cell.angle_beta   90.00
_cell.angle_gamma   90.00
#
_symmetry.space_group_name_H-M   'P 1'
#
loop_
_entity.id
_entity.type
_entity.pdbx_description
1 polymer ?
#
loop_
_entity_poly.entity_id
_entity_poly.type
_entity_poly.pdbx_seq_one_letter_code
_entity_poly.pdbx_strand_id
1 'polypeptide(L)'
;MTSRFLRVRFRLPVGSRVVGAFIMPCGNCNYCSKGHDDLCEAFFAYNRAQGTLYDGETRLFLRSSGKPVFMYSMGGLAEYCVVPANALAVLPSSMPYTESAILGCAVFTAYGAMAHAAEVRP
;
A
#
# COMPACT_ATOMS: atom_id res chain seq x y z
N MET A 1 12.63 6.24 17.30
CA MET A 1 11.38 6.39 16.51
C MET A 1 11.33 7.69 15.71
N THR A 2 11.83 8.81 16.22
CA THR A 2 11.82 10.14 15.56
C THR A 2 12.53 10.19 14.19
N SER A 3 13.68 9.53 14.02
CA SER A 3 14.43 9.57 12.74
C SER A 3 13.71 8.88 11.58
N ARG A 4 12.98 7.79 11.85
CA ARG A 4 12.20 7.05 10.83
C ARG A 4 10.96 7.85 10.41
N PHE A 5 10.29 8.49 11.35
CA PHE A 5 9.17 9.41 11.06
C PHE A 5 9.61 10.64 10.26
N LEU A 6 10.77 11.22 10.59
CA LEU A 6 11.36 12.32 9.82
C LEU A 6 11.67 11.89 8.38
N ARG A 7 12.31 10.73 8.18
CA ARG A 7 12.58 10.19 6.82
C ARG A 7 11.31 9.95 6.01
N VAL A 8 10.25 9.43 6.64
CA VAL A 8 8.95 9.27 5.96
C VAL A 8 8.36 10.62 5.57
N ARG A 9 8.40 11.63 6.44
CA ARG A 9 7.94 12.99 6.10
C ARG A 9 8.73 13.66 4.99
N PHE A 10 10.04 13.42 4.91
CA PHE A 10 10.84 13.92 3.78
C PHE A 10 10.52 13.21 2.46
N ARG A 11 10.26 11.89 2.51
CA ARG A 11 9.88 11.10 1.33
C ARG A 11 8.44 11.36 0.87
N LEU A 12 7.53 11.61 1.82
CA LEU A 12 6.10 11.85 1.61
C LEU A 12 5.66 13.06 2.45
N PRO A 13 5.95 14.30 2.02
CA PRO A 13 5.47 15.51 2.68
C PRO A 13 3.95 15.54 2.79
N VAL A 14 3.41 16.16 3.84
CA VAL A 14 1.96 16.39 3.96
C VAL A 14 1.48 17.20 2.75
N GLY A 15 0.38 16.77 2.13
CA GLY A 15 -0.14 17.33 0.89
C GLY A 15 0.38 16.66 -0.39
N SER A 16 1.30 15.69 -0.29
CA SER A 16 1.72 14.89 -1.44
C SER A 16 0.53 14.12 -2.02
N ARG A 17 0.35 14.21 -3.33
CA ARG A 17 -0.49 13.29 -4.09
C ARG A 17 0.22 11.93 -4.11
N VAL A 18 -0.49 10.86 -3.78
CA VAL A 18 0.09 9.53 -3.68
C VAL A 18 -0.81 8.49 -4.31
N VAL A 19 -0.22 7.38 -4.72
CA VAL A 19 -0.92 6.14 -5.03
C VAL A 19 -0.39 5.02 -4.13
N GLY A 20 -1.29 4.18 -3.64
CA GLY A 20 -0.97 3.03 -2.80
C GLY A 20 -0.99 1.73 -3.59
N ALA A 21 -0.04 0.84 -3.35
CA ALA A 21 -0.06 -0.52 -3.87
C ALA A 21 -1.03 -1.41 -3.07
N PHE A 22 -1.73 -2.32 -3.78
CA PHE A 22 -2.63 -3.28 -3.14
C PHE A 22 -1.90 -4.16 -2.13
N ILE A 23 -0.76 -4.73 -2.56
CA ILE A 23 0.18 -5.36 -1.64
C ILE A 23 0.92 -4.22 -0.95
N MET A 24 0.72 -4.11 0.35
CA MET A 24 1.44 -3.12 1.16
C MET A 24 2.73 -3.78 1.63
N PRO A 25 3.93 -3.44 1.12
CA PRO A 25 5.15 -4.07 1.55
C PRO A 25 5.67 -3.50 2.87
N CYS A 26 6.19 -4.38 3.74
CA CYS A 26 6.79 -3.93 5.00
C CYS A 26 8.19 -3.34 4.81
N GLY A 27 8.84 -3.63 3.68
CA GLY A 27 10.16 -3.12 3.31
C GLY A 27 11.32 -3.68 4.14
N ASN A 28 11.10 -4.75 4.92
CA ASN A 28 12.14 -5.30 5.80
C ASN A 28 12.13 -6.83 6.00
N CYS A 29 11.06 -7.55 5.62
CA CYS A 29 11.08 -9.02 5.67
C CYS A 29 12.04 -9.61 4.63
N ASN A 30 12.31 -10.91 4.72
CA ASN A 30 13.26 -11.59 3.83
C ASN A 30 12.94 -11.33 2.34
N TYR A 31 11.67 -11.42 1.95
CA TYR A 31 11.25 -11.16 0.56
C TYR A 31 11.36 -9.68 0.17
N CYS A 32 10.83 -8.77 0.99
CA CYS A 32 10.94 -7.32 0.75
C CYS A 32 12.40 -6.85 0.63
N SER A 33 13.31 -7.38 1.45
CA SER A 33 14.73 -7.01 1.43
C SER A 33 15.44 -7.43 0.14
N LYS A 34 14.88 -8.40 -0.59
CA LYS A 34 15.40 -8.93 -1.86
C LYS A 34 14.67 -8.36 -3.08
N GLY A 35 13.74 -7.42 -2.88
CA GLY A 35 12.94 -6.85 -3.97
C GLY A 35 11.77 -7.73 -4.43
N HIS A 36 11.40 -8.75 -3.66
CA HIS A 36 10.20 -9.57 -3.87
C HIS A 36 9.07 -9.08 -2.96
N ASP A 37 8.72 -7.81 -3.10
CA ASP A 37 7.76 -7.13 -2.23
C ASP A 37 6.31 -7.61 -2.43
N ASP A 38 6.04 -8.26 -3.56
CA ASP A 38 4.83 -9.04 -3.87
C ASP A 38 4.64 -10.27 -2.95
N LEU A 39 5.71 -10.75 -2.32
CA LEU A 39 5.71 -11.88 -1.38
C LEU A 39 5.87 -11.43 0.08
N CYS A 40 5.44 -10.20 0.41
CA CYS A 40 5.60 -9.62 1.73
C CYS A 40 4.93 -10.44 2.85
N GLU A 41 5.74 -11.10 3.68
CA GLU A 41 5.31 -11.89 4.85
C GLU A 41 4.34 -11.13 5.78
N ALA A 42 4.68 -9.89 6.17
CA ALA A 42 3.85 -9.13 7.10
C ALA A 42 2.49 -8.74 6.49
N PHE A 43 2.44 -8.46 5.19
CA PHE A 43 1.18 -8.20 4.50
C PHE A 43 0.28 -9.43 4.55
N PHE A 44 0.83 -10.60 4.21
CA PHE A 44 0.05 -11.83 4.18
C PHE A 44 -0.39 -12.28 5.57
N ALA A 45 0.49 -12.18 6.58
CA ALA A 45 0.20 -12.61 7.94
C ALA A 45 -0.83 -11.73 8.67
N TYR A 46 -0.80 -10.41 8.45
CA TYR A 46 -1.67 -9.46 9.15
C TYR A 46 -2.80 -8.96 8.26
N ASN A 47 -2.49 -8.17 7.23
CA ASN A 47 -3.52 -7.49 6.45
C ASN A 47 -4.37 -8.47 5.63
N ARG A 48 -3.74 -9.38 4.90
CA ARG A 48 -4.49 -10.29 4.02
C ARG A 48 -5.27 -11.36 4.78
N ALA A 49 -4.71 -11.86 5.89
CA ALA A 49 -5.32 -12.93 6.69
C ALA A 49 -6.29 -12.41 7.76
N GLN A 50 -5.99 -11.27 8.38
CA GLN A 50 -6.72 -10.76 9.55
C GLN A 50 -7.41 -9.41 9.29
N GLY A 51 -7.08 -8.72 8.20
CA GLY A 51 -7.63 -7.41 7.88
C GLY A 51 -7.17 -6.31 8.83
N THR A 52 -5.95 -6.43 9.37
CA THR A 52 -5.34 -5.48 10.32
C THR A 52 -4.06 -4.87 9.74
N LEU A 53 -3.49 -3.87 10.43
CA LEU A 53 -2.11 -3.42 10.16
C LEU A 53 -1.10 -4.32 10.88
N TYR A 54 0.19 -4.07 10.68
CA TYR A 54 1.26 -4.95 11.18
C TYR A 54 1.45 -4.94 12.70
N ASP A 55 0.68 -4.13 13.42
CA ASP A 55 0.57 -4.19 14.87
C ASP A 55 -0.63 -5.03 15.35
N GLY A 56 -1.33 -5.69 14.43
CA GLY A 56 -2.50 -6.54 14.75
C GLY A 56 -3.80 -5.76 14.92
N GLU A 57 -3.79 -4.44 14.76
CA GLU A 57 -4.95 -3.58 15.02
C GLU A 57 -5.54 -2.99 13.73
N THR A 58 -6.84 -2.73 13.73
CA THR A 58 -7.48 -1.92 12.68
C THR A 58 -7.40 -0.42 12.99
N ARG A 59 -7.56 0.43 11.98
CA ARG A 59 -7.75 1.88 12.13
C ARG A 59 -9.15 2.33 11.73
N LEU A 60 -9.99 1.39 11.29
CA LEU A 60 -11.35 1.66 10.83
C LEU A 60 -12.35 1.19 11.88
N PHE A 61 -13.27 2.07 12.26
CA PHE A 61 -14.30 1.81 13.24
C PHE A 61 -15.61 2.42 12.78
N LEU A 62 -16.72 1.71 12.99
CA LEU A 62 -18.04 2.23 12.67
C LEU A 62 -18.36 3.42 13.58
N ARG A 63 -18.62 4.58 12.99
CA ARG A 63 -18.93 5.82 13.74
C ARG A 63 -20.10 5.66 14.71
N SER A 64 -21.11 4.86 14.36
CA SER A 64 -22.32 4.68 15.16
C SER A 64 -22.13 3.80 16.40
N SER A 65 -21.19 2.86 16.39
CA SER A 65 -21.09 1.81 17.41
C SER A 65 -19.69 1.61 17.98
N GLY A 66 -18.67 2.25 17.38
CA GLY A 66 -17.27 2.01 17.72
C GLY A 66 -16.78 0.60 17.36
N LYS A 67 -17.59 -0.24 16.72
CA LYS A 67 -17.19 -1.60 16.35
C LYS A 67 -16.06 -1.56 15.31
N PRO A 68 -15.05 -2.43 15.43
CA PRO A 68 -13.94 -2.49 14.48
C PRO A 68 -14.44 -2.93 13.09
N VAL A 69 -13.85 -2.33 12.06
CA VAL A 69 -14.00 -2.75 10.67
C VAL A 69 -12.65 -3.22 10.18
N PHE A 70 -12.58 -4.43 9.64
CA PHE A 70 -11.35 -5.00 9.14
C PHE A 70 -11.15 -4.62 7.67
N MET A 71 -9.92 -4.21 7.34
CA MET A 71 -9.61 -3.66 6.02
C MET A 71 -9.30 -4.76 5.01
N TYR A 72 -9.78 -4.59 3.79
CA TYR A 72 -9.24 -5.30 2.64
C TYR A 72 -8.17 -4.42 1.99
N SER A 73 -6.91 -4.84 2.04
CA SER A 73 -5.76 -4.00 1.68
C SER A 73 -5.77 -2.69 2.49
N MET A 74 -5.66 -1.53 1.84
CA MET A 74 -5.66 -0.21 2.47
C MET A 74 -7.03 0.24 2.98
N GLY A 75 -8.13 -0.49 2.72
CA GLY A 75 -9.48 -0.03 3.08
C GLY A 75 -9.95 1.17 2.25
N GLY A 76 -9.61 1.18 0.96
CA GLY A 76 -9.82 2.32 0.04
C GLY A 76 -11.28 2.72 -0.26
N LEU A 77 -12.25 2.09 0.39
CA LEU A 77 -13.66 2.51 0.36
C LEU A 77 -14.00 3.51 1.48
N ALA A 78 -13.06 3.80 2.38
CA ALA A 78 -13.17 4.87 3.37
C ALA A 78 -12.54 6.17 2.83
N GLU A 79 -13.06 7.32 3.28
CA GLU A 79 -12.51 8.64 2.93
C GLU A 79 -11.06 8.83 3.41
N TYR A 80 -10.68 8.11 4.46
CA TYR A 80 -9.33 8.11 5.02
C TYR A 80 -8.88 6.68 5.32
N CYS A 81 -7.60 6.41 5.11
CA CYS A 81 -6.96 5.16 5.49
C CYS A 81 -5.59 5.40 6.10
N VAL A 82 -5.08 4.37 6.78
CA VAL A 82 -3.73 4.33 7.33
C VAL A 82 -3.02 3.16 6.70
N VAL A 83 -1.87 3.42 6.08
CA VAL A 83 -1.06 2.41 5.39
C VAL A 83 0.41 2.56 5.76
N PRO A 84 1.23 1.51 5.62
CA PRO A 84 2.68 1.64 5.69
C PRO A 84 3.19 2.61 4.62
N ALA A 85 4.10 3.52 4.98
CA ALA A 85 4.67 4.48 4.04
C ALA A 85 5.40 3.82 2.85
N ASN A 86 5.88 2.59 3.01
CA ASN A 86 6.51 1.80 1.96
C ASN A 86 5.52 1.37 0.87
N ALA A 87 4.22 1.35 1.16
CA ALA A 87 3.17 1.05 0.19
C ALA A 87 2.79 2.24 -0.68
N LEU A 88 3.36 3.42 -0.43
CA LEU A 88 3.02 4.66 -1.13
C LEU A 88 4.14 5.09 -2.08
N ALA A 89 3.71 5.50 -3.27
CA ALA A 89 4.51 6.23 -4.25
C ALA A 89 3.92 7.63 -4.45
N VAL A 90 4.78 8.64 -4.63
CA VAL A 90 4.35 9.99 -4.99
C VAL A 90 3.79 9.95 -6.40
N LEU A 91 2.59 10.48 -6.57
CA LEU A 91 1.95 10.64 -7.87
C LEU A 91 2.37 11.98 -8.49
N PRO A 92 3.01 11.99 -9.66
CA PRO A 92 3.36 13.21 -10.37
C PRO A 92 2.14 14.10 -10.63
N SER A 93 2.34 15.42 -10.57
CA SER A 93 1.26 16.39 -10.77
C SER A 93 0.63 16.30 -12.17
N SER A 94 1.40 15.84 -13.17
CA SER A 94 0.99 15.64 -14.55
C SER A 94 0.00 14.50 -14.76
N MET A 95 -0.13 13.56 -13.82
CA MET A 95 -1.08 12.45 -13.96
C MET A 95 -2.48 12.84 -13.44
N PRO A 96 -3.59 12.42 -14.10
CA PRO A 96 -4.94 12.61 -13.57
C PRO A 96 -5.16 11.84 -12.26
N TYR A 97 -5.73 12.47 -11.24
CA TYR A 97 -5.77 11.87 -9.90
C TYR A 97 -6.68 10.65 -9.79
N THR A 98 -7.93 10.78 -10.26
CA THR A 98 -8.96 9.73 -10.13
C THR A 98 -8.60 8.51 -10.96
N GLU A 99 -8.16 8.72 -12.19
CA GLU A 99 -7.78 7.68 -13.13
C GLU A 99 -6.52 6.94 -12.63
N SER A 100 -5.60 7.65 -11.95
CA SER A 100 -4.40 7.03 -11.38
C SER A 100 -4.69 6.02 -10.25
N ALA A 101 -5.91 5.95 -9.74
CA ALA A 101 -6.27 4.98 -8.68
C ALA A 101 -6.05 3.53 -9.11
N ILE A 102 -6.15 3.22 -10.41
CA ILE A 102 -5.95 1.86 -10.93
C ILE A 102 -4.48 1.41 -10.95
N LEU A 103 -3.53 2.35 -10.78
CA LEU A 103 -2.09 2.06 -10.82
C LEU A 103 -1.68 1.07 -9.72
N GLY A 104 -2.28 1.19 -8.54
CA GLY A 104 -1.97 0.36 -7.37
C GLY A 104 -2.37 -1.11 -7.47
N CYS A 105 -3.14 -1.49 -8.50
CA CYS A 105 -3.65 -2.84 -8.66
C CYS A 105 -3.65 -3.27 -10.14
N ALA A 106 -4.65 -2.86 -10.92
CA ALA A 106 -4.89 -3.39 -12.25
C ALA A 106 -3.73 -3.13 -13.22
N VAL A 107 -3.22 -1.90 -13.28
CA VAL A 107 -2.13 -1.55 -14.21
C VAL A 107 -0.82 -2.23 -13.80
N PHE A 108 -0.49 -2.22 -12.51
CA PHE A 108 0.70 -2.89 -12.02
C PHE A 108 0.66 -4.41 -12.30
N THR A 109 -0.51 -5.03 -12.12
CA THR A 109 -0.73 -6.45 -12.44
C THR A 109 -0.57 -6.73 -13.93
N ALA A 110 -1.20 -5.92 -14.79
CA ALA A 110 -1.11 -6.07 -16.23
C ALA A 110 0.33 -5.88 -16.73
N TYR A 111 1.02 -4.86 -16.22
CA TYR A 111 2.43 -4.63 -16.52
C TYR A 111 3.30 -5.81 -16.11
N GLY A 112 3.13 -6.32 -14.87
CA GLY A 112 3.89 -7.48 -14.40
C GLY A 112 3.63 -8.74 -15.24
N ALA A 113 2.38 -8.97 -15.64
CA ALA A 113 2.02 -10.06 -16.54
C ALA A 113 2.73 -9.96 -17.89
N MET A 114 2.75 -8.77 -18.50
CA MET A 114 3.41 -8.56 -19.80
C MET A 114 4.94 -8.62 -19.70
N ALA A 115 5.52 -7.89 -18.74
CA ALA A 115 6.95 -7.68 -18.65
C ALA A 115 7.71 -8.86 -18.01
N HIS A 116 7.07 -9.58 -17.08
CA HIS A 116 7.73 -10.64 -16.29
C HIS A 116 7.21 -12.04 -16.56
N ALA A 117 5.90 -12.22 -16.78
CA ALA A 117 5.34 -13.55 -17.04
C ALA A 117 5.38 -13.93 -18.52
N ALA A 118 5.00 -13.00 -19.40
CA ALA A 118 4.99 -13.21 -20.85
C ALA A 118 6.28 -12.74 -21.54
N GLU A 119 7.14 -12.01 -20.82
CA GLU A 119 8.42 -11.46 -21.31
C GLU A 119 8.31 -10.74 -22.66
N VAL A 120 7.23 -10.00 -22.87
CA VAL A 120 6.95 -9.30 -24.14
C VAL A 120 8.10 -8.33 -24.46
N ARG A 121 8.66 -8.46 -25.68
CA ARG A 121 9.70 -7.58 -26.21
C ARG A 121 9.12 -6.69 -27.33
N PRO A 122 9.69 -5.49 -27.58
CA PRO A 122 9.34 -4.65 -28.72
C PRO A 122 9.47 -5.38 -30.06
#